data_AF-A0A4R6KPW6-F1
#
_entry.id   AF-A0A4R6KPW6-F1
#
_cell.length_a   1.000
_cell.length_b   1.000
_cell.length_c   1.000
_cell.angle_alpha   90.00
_cell.angle_beta   90.00
_cell.angle_gamma   90.00
#
_symmetry.space_group_name_H-M   'P 1'
#
loop_
_entity.id
_entity.type
_entity.pdbx_description
1 polymer ?
#
loop_
_entity_poly.entity_id
_entity_poly.type
_entity_poly.pdbx_seq_one_letter_code
_entity_poly.pdbx_strand_id
1 'polypeptide(L)'
;MSTWLITGCSSGLGRALAVHALDLGHKVVATARDPRQLEDLVGRYPGRAVDAYADTAGKRRKENAGAPGEEPGDPDRAADLIVRLASIDQLPFRMPMGSDAVSMIRDHLRHQLNELDQWSDLSTTTDRP
;
A
#
# COMPACT_ATOMS: atom_id res chain seq x y z
N MET A 1 14.97 -18.22 7.07
CA MET A 1 15.30 -16.83 7.45
C MET A 1 15.21 -15.99 6.18
N SER A 2 14.26 -15.06 6.10
CA SER A 2 13.97 -14.30 4.87
C SER A 2 13.96 -12.78 5.14
N THR A 3 14.12 -11.95 4.10
CA THR A 3 14.12 -10.48 4.21
C THR A 3 12.81 -9.92 3.64
N TRP A 4 12.13 -9.08 4.43
CA TRP A 4 10.80 -8.54 4.11
C TRP A 4 10.88 -7.02 3.92
N LEU A 5 10.23 -6.46 2.89
CA LEU A 5 10.04 -5.02 2.74
C LEU A 5 8.64 -4.66 3.25
N ILE A 6 8.56 -3.82 4.27
CA ILE A 6 7.29 -3.42 4.88
C ILE A 6 7.21 -1.90 4.91
N THR A 7 6.10 -1.37 4.40
CA THR A 7 5.84 0.07 4.36
C THR A 7 4.87 0.50 5.46
N GLY A 8 4.99 1.75 5.92
CA GLY A 8 4.14 2.28 6.98
C GLY A 8 4.42 1.68 8.36
N CYS A 9 5.68 1.42 8.71
CA CYS A 9 6.08 0.79 9.97
C CYS A 9 6.06 1.73 11.19
N SER A 10 5.67 3.01 11.01
CA SER A 10 5.57 3.99 12.10
C SER A 10 4.47 3.64 13.10
N SER A 11 3.36 3.08 12.65
CA SER A 11 2.18 2.79 13.47
C SER A 11 1.23 1.83 12.73
N GLY A 12 0.17 1.39 13.41
CA GLY A 12 -0.87 0.57 12.80
C GLY A 12 -0.35 -0.76 12.24
N LEU A 13 -0.97 -1.21 11.14
CA LEU A 13 -0.75 -2.54 10.58
C LEU A 13 0.70 -2.79 10.13
N GLY A 14 1.31 -1.83 9.45
CA GLY A 14 2.69 -1.96 8.98
C GLY A 14 3.68 -2.18 10.13
N ARG A 15 3.45 -1.50 11.27
CA ARG A 15 4.26 -1.69 12.47
C ARG A 15 4.07 -3.06 13.10
N ALA A 16 2.82 -3.49 13.27
CA ALA A 16 2.52 -4.80 13.86
C ALA A 16 3.14 -5.94 13.05
N LEU A 17 3.05 -5.86 11.71
CA LEU A 17 3.64 -6.84 10.81
C LEU A 17 5.16 -6.86 10.89
N ALA A 18 5.81 -5.69 10.98
CA ALA A 18 7.26 -5.58 11.14
C ALA A 18 7.74 -6.23 12.44
N VAL A 19 7.07 -5.96 13.57
CA VAL A 19 7.41 -6.57 14.86
C VAL A 19 7.28 -8.09 14.79
N HIS A 20 6.16 -8.60 14.26
CA HIS A 20 5.91 -10.04 14.24
C HIS A 20 6.91 -10.79 13.35
N ALA A 21 7.26 -10.23 12.18
CA ALA A 21 8.31 -10.80 11.32
C ALA A 21 9.69 -10.81 12.01
N LEU A 22 10.02 -9.77 12.78
CA LEU A 22 11.29 -9.68 13.52
C LEU A 22 11.37 -10.66 14.69
N ASP A 23 10.26 -10.89 15.41
CA ASP A 23 10.16 -11.88 16.49
C ASP A 23 10.34 -13.32 15.98
N LEU A 24 9.85 -13.61 14.76
CA LEU A 24 10.08 -14.89 14.08
C LEU A 24 11.50 -15.04 13.50
N GLY A 25 12.41 -14.09 13.76
CA GLY A 25 13.81 -14.16 13.35
C GLY A 25 14.06 -13.77 11.88
N HIS A 26 13.11 -13.12 11.20
CA HIS A 26 13.32 -12.57 9.87
C HIS A 26 14.04 -11.22 9.91
N LYS A 27 14.49 -10.74 8.75
CA LYS A 27 15.01 -9.37 8.56
C LYS A 27 13.91 -8.51 7.94
N VAL A 28 13.79 -7.25 8.33
CA VAL A 28 12.72 -6.36 7.84
C VAL A 28 13.31 -5.03 7.40
N VAL A 29 13.21 -4.72 6.11
CA VAL A 29 13.38 -3.37 5.60
C VAL A 29 12.10 -2.60 5.91
N ALA A 30 12.10 -1.93 7.07
CA ALA A 30 10.96 -1.16 7.58
C ALA A 30 11.06 0.28 7.10
N THR A 31 9.98 0.82 6.54
CA THR A 31 9.93 2.23 6.10
C THR A 31 8.85 2.99 6.86
N ALA A 32 9.15 4.23 7.26
CA ALA A 32 8.25 5.12 7.99
C ALA A 32 8.37 6.57 7.49
N ARG A 33 7.41 7.43 7.89
CA ARG A 33 7.42 8.87 7.56
C ARG A 33 8.57 9.63 8.22
N ASP A 34 8.87 9.26 9.46
CA ASP A 34 9.97 9.78 10.27
C ASP A 34 10.81 8.59 10.75
N PRO A 35 12.07 8.46 10.31
CA PRO A 35 12.94 7.35 10.70
C PRO A 35 13.11 7.24 12.22
N ARG A 36 12.95 8.34 12.96
CA ARG A 36 13.00 8.36 14.43
C ARG A 36 11.90 7.50 15.06
N GLN A 37 10.77 7.32 14.37
CA GLN A 37 9.67 6.44 14.82
C GLN A 37 9.98 4.94 14.65
N LEU A 38 11.11 4.61 14.04
CA LEU A 38 11.63 3.26 13.92
C LEU A 38 12.86 3.03 14.81
N GLU A 39 13.37 4.05 15.51
CA GLU A 39 14.57 3.92 16.35
C GLU A 39 14.40 2.87 17.46
N ASP A 40 13.21 2.77 18.04
CA ASP A 40 12.90 1.74 19.05
C ASP A 40 12.90 0.33 18.43
N LEU A 41 12.41 0.20 17.19
CA LEU A 41 12.40 -1.04 16.42
C LEU A 41 13.83 -1.44 16.03
N VAL A 42 14.65 -0.49 15.60
CA VAL A 42 16.08 -0.69 15.29
C VAL A 42 16.85 -1.06 16.56
N GLY A 43 16.58 -0.39 17.68
CA GLY A 43 17.21 -0.67 18.98
C GLY A 43 16.83 -2.03 19.54
N ARG A 44 15.57 -2.45 19.38
CA ARG A 44 15.08 -3.76 19.81
C ARG A 44 15.56 -4.90 18.90
N TYR A 45 15.85 -4.63 17.63
CA TYR A 45 16.28 -5.62 16.64
C TYR A 45 17.52 -5.14 15.83
N PRO A 46 18.69 -4.97 16.46
CA PRO A 46 19.88 -4.40 15.82
C PRO A 46 20.34 -5.21 14.61
N GLY A 47 20.73 -4.51 13.53
CA GLY A 47 21.22 -5.10 12.28
C GLY A 47 20.16 -5.69 11.35
N ARG A 48 18.86 -5.48 11.66
CA ARG A 48 17.74 -6.06 10.90
C ARG A 48 16.74 -5.05 10.30
N ALA A 49 16.96 -3.74 10.45
CA ALA A 49 16.13 -2.66 9.89
C ALA A 49 16.98 -1.56 9.18
N VAL A 50 16.50 -1.03 8.04
CA VAL A 50 17.22 -0.08 7.16
C VAL A 50 16.26 0.99 6.62
N ASP A 51 16.69 2.27 6.63
CA ASP A 51 15.93 3.45 6.20
C ASP A 51 16.29 3.89 4.77
N ALA A 52 15.29 4.04 3.89
CA ALA A 52 15.46 4.49 2.50
C ALA A 52 14.17 5.18 1.98
N TYR A 53 14.31 6.05 0.96
CA TYR A 53 13.23 6.67 0.14
C TYR A 53 12.66 8.07 0.52
N ALA A 54 13.49 9.03 0.97
CA ALA A 54 13.06 10.39 1.27
C ALA A 54 12.63 11.23 0.02
N ASP A 55 13.39 11.16 -1.08
CA ASP A 55 13.30 12.17 -2.16
C ASP A 55 12.26 11.91 -3.27
N THR A 56 11.60 10.74 -3.29
CA THR A 56 10.64 10.38 -4.35
C THR A 56 9.20 10.37 -3.84
N ALA A 57 8.80 9.32 -3.14
CA ALA A 57 7.48 9.21 -2.52
C ALA A 57 7.22 10.29 -1.46
N GLY A 58 8.24 11.05 -1.01
CA GLY A 58 8.12 12.16 -0.07
C GLY A 58 7.23 13.31 -0.57
N LYS A 59 7.22 13.57 -1.89
CA LYS A 59 6.48 14.70 -2.47
C LYS A 59 4.96 14.45 -2.48
N ARG A 60 4.53 13.28 -2.96
CA ARG A 60 3.12 12.79 -2.89
C ARG A 60 2.60 12.58 -1.45
N ARG A 61 3.52 12.49 -0.47
CA ARG A 61 3.17 12.33 0.96
C ARG A 61 2.82 13.65 1.65
N LYS A 62 3.38 14.79 1.25
CA LYS A 62 2.97 16.11 1.77
C LYS A 62 1.59 16.52 1.25
N GLU A 63 1.25 16.08 0.05
CA GLU A 63 -0.05 16.36 -0.60
C GLU A 63 -1.20 15.57 0.05
N ASN A 64 -0.93 14.40 0.64
CA ASN A 64 -1.93 13.53 1.29
C ASN A 64 -1.90 13.57 2.83
N ALA A 65 -1.04 14.38 3.44
CA ALA A 65 -0.96 14.53 4.89
C ALA A 65 -2.00 15.55 5.38
N GLY A 66 -3.29 15.15 5.39
CA GLY A 66 -4.31 15.83 6.18
C GLY A 66 -4.02 15.72 7.68
N ALA A 67 -4.74 16.45 8.52
CA ALA A 67 -4.62 16.27 9.97
C ALA A 67 -5.10 14.87 10.37
N PRO A 68 -4.53 14.23 11.41
CA PRO A 68 -5.03 12.94 11.90
C PRO A 68 -6.53 13.05 12.26
N GLY A 69 -7.37 12.22 11.66
CA GLY A 69 -8.82 12.26 11.81
C GLY A 69 -9.58 13.02 10.71
N GLU A 70 -8.87 13.64 9.76
CA GLU A 70 -9.45 14.23 8.54
C GLU A 70 -9.43 13.26 7.35
N GLU A 71 -9.00 12.01 7.56
CA GLU A 71 -9.10 10.99 6.52
C GLU A 71 -10.57 10.80 6.10
N PRO A 72 -10.90 10.84 4.79
CA PRO A 72 -12.29 10.67 4.34
C PRO A 72 -12.92 9.31 4.70
N GLY A 73 -12.09 8.33 5.04
CA GLY A 73 -12.49 6.96 5.36
C GLY A 73 -12.70 6.72 6.85
N ASP A 74 -13.71 5.91 7.17
CA ASP A 74 -13.99 5.42 8.52
C ASP A 74 -13.27 4.08 8.75
N PRO A 75 -12.29 4.01 9.68
CA PRO A 75 -11.50 2.80 9.92
C PRO A 75 -12.30 1.65 10.54
N ASP A 76 -13.33 1.94 11.34
CA ASP A 76 -14.17 0.91 11.95
C ASP A 76 -15.02 0.23 10.86
N ARG A 77 -15.57 1.01 9.94
CA ARG A 77 -16.30 0.47 8.77
C ARG A 77 -15.40 -0.33 7.83
N ALA A 78 -14.14 0.07 7.67
CA ALA A 78 -13.17 -0.70 6.89
C ALA A 78 -12.87 -2.05 7.54
N ALA A 79 -12.72 -2.09 8.86
CA ALA A 79 -12.53 -3.34 9.60
C ALA A 79 -13.73 -4.29 9.47
N ASP A 80 -14.95 -3.77 9.62
CA ASP A 80 -16.20 -4.54 9.43
C ASP A 80 -16.26 -5.18 8.04
N LEU A 81 -15.87 -4.44 7.00
CA LEU A 81 -15.85 -4.93 5.63
C LEU A 81 -14.82 -6.05 5.44
N ILE A 82 -13.63 -5.92 6.03
CA ILE A 82 -12.59 -6.96 5.95
C ILE A 82 -13.07 -8.26 6.61
N VAL A 83 -13.71 -8.18 7.77
CA VAL A 83 -14.29 -9.35 8.46
C VAL A 83 -15.38 -10.00 7.62
N ARG A 84 -16.24 -9.20 6.98
CA ARG A 84 -17.28 -9.70 6.07
C ARG A 84 -16.66 -10.42 4.88
N LEU A 85 -15.64 -9.83 4.25
CA LEU A 85 -14.95 -10.42 3.10
C LEU A 85 -14.33 -11.78 3.45
N ALA A 86 -13.75 -11.92 4.64
CA ALA A 86 -13.17 -13.20 5.10
C ALA A 86 -14.19 -14.36 5.18
N SER A 87 -15.49 -14.05 5.15
CA SER A 87 -16.59 -15.03 5.17
C SER A 87 -17.21 -15.29 3.79
N ILE A 88 -16.63 -14.76 2.71
CA ILE A 88 -17.12 -14.92 1.33
C ILE A 88 -16.25 -15.94 0.60
N ASP A 89 -16.89 -16.92 -0.04
CA ASP A 89 -16.19 -18.00 -0.75
C ASP A 89 -15.39 -17.52 -1.97
N GLN A 90 -15.85 -16.47 -2.64
CA GLN A 90 -15.16 -15.85 -3.78
C GLN A 90 -14.79 -14.40 -3.48
N LEU A 91 -13.54 -14.23 -3.05
CA LEU A 91 -12.97 -12.93 -2.75
C LEU A 91 -12.61 -12.15 -4.02
N PRO A 92 -12.88 -10.83 -4.08
CA PRO A 92 -12.39 -9.99 -5.16
C PRO A 92 -10.85 -9.90 -5.09
N PHE A 93 -10.20 -9.91 -6.25
CA PHE A 93 -8.73 -9.77 -6.33
C PHE A 93 -8.23 -8.43 -5.78
N ARG A 94 -9.04 -7.36 -5.91
CA ARG A 94 -8.78 -6.05 -5.30
C ARG A 94 -10.08 -5.49 -4.75
N MET A 95 -10.03 -4.99 -3.51
CA MET A 95 -11.14 -4.27 -2.89
C MET A 95 -10.71 -2.84 -2.59
N PRO A 96 -11.11 -1.84 -3.40
CA PRO A 96 -10.95 -0.44 -3.04
C PRO A 96 -11.75 -0.13 -1.78
N MET A 97 -11.13 0.56 -0.82
CA MET A 97 -11.78 1.02 0.41
C MET A 97 -11.84 2.55 0.37
N GLY A 98 -13.05 3.12 0.46
CA GLY A 98 -13.27 4.55 0.30
C GLY A 98 -13.65 4.95 -1.13
N SER A 99 -14.46 6.01 -1.24
CA SER A 99 -14.97 6.51 -2.53
C SER A 99 -13.89 7.19 -3.36
N ASP A 100 -12.90 7.80 -2.71
CA ASP A 100 -11.68 8.35 -3.30
C ASP A 100 -10.85 7.26 -3.98
N ALA A 101 -10.59 6.15 -3.31
CA ALA A 101 -9.89 4.99 -3.87
C ALA A 101 -10.63 4.44 -5.09
N VAL A 102 -11.97 4.34 -5.01
CA VAL A 102 -12.81 3.92 -6.14
C VAL A 102 -12.68 4.91 -7.31
N SER A 103 -12.75 6.22 -7.07
CA SER A 103 -12.65 7.23 -8.13
C SER A 103 -11.29 7.20 -8.80
N MET A 104 -10.21 7.21 -8.02
CA MET A 104 -8.85 7.21 -8.55
C MET A 104 -8.56 5.98 -9.42
N ILE A 105 -8.97 4.79 -8.95
CA ILE A 105 -8.79 3.55 -9.72
C ILE A 105 -9.61 3.61 -11.01
N ARG A 106 -10.87 4.06 -10.92
CA ARG A 106 -11.75 4.17 -12.09
C ARG A 106 -11.18 5.12 -13.14
N ASP A 107 -10.69 6.28 -12.72
CA ASP A 107 -10.14 7.29 -13.64
C ASP A 107 -8.86 6.80 -14.31
N HIS A 108 -8.00 6.10 -13.56
CA HIS A 108 -6.81 5.47 -14.13
C HIS A 108 -7.16 4.39 -15.17
N LEU A 109 -8.08 3.49 -14.85
CA LEU A 109 -8.51 2.43 -15.76
C LEU A 109 -9.17 3.00 -17.03
N ARG A 110 -9.98 4.05 -16.89
CA ARG A 110 -10.56 4.76 -18.05
C ARG A 110 -9.48 5.37 -18.93
N HIS A 111 -8.45 5.97 -18.35
CA HIS A 111 -7.35 6.53 -19.12
C HIS A 111 -6.63 5.45 -19.93
N GLN A 112 -6.32 4.31 -19.31
CA GLN A 112 -5.70 3.17 -20.00
C GLN A 112 -6.60 2.60 -21.10
N LEU A 113 -7.91 2.50 -20.85
CA LEU A 113 -8.85 2.01 -21.84
C LEU A 113 -8.95 2.96 -23.04
N ASN A 114 -9.02 4.27 -22.79
CA ASN A 114 -9.05 5.27 -23.86
C ASN A 114 -7.79 5.22 -24.74
N GLU A 115 -6.62 5.03 -24.12
CA GLU A 115 -5.37 4.86 -24.86
C GLU A 115 -5.39 3.57 -25.70
N LEU A 116 -5.83 2.45 -25.12
CA LEU A 116 -5.98 1.20 -25.86
C LEU A 116 -6.92 1.37 -27.06
N ASP A 117 -8.09 1.98 -26.84
CA ASP A 117 -9.09 2.20 -27.89
C ASP A 117 -8.54 3.08 -29.01
N GLN A 118 -7.78 4.14 -28.67
CA GLN A 118 -7.12 5.02 -29.62
C GLN A 118 -6.17 4.28 -30.57
N TRP A 119 -5.46 3.26 -30.05
CA TRP A 119 -4.46 2.51 -30.82
C TRP A 119 -4.95 1.13 -31.29
N SER A 120 -6.22 0.80 -31.04
CA SER A 120 -6.79 -0.52 -31.30
C SER A 120 -6.78 -0.88 -32.78
N ASP A 121 -7.21 0.05 -33.66
CA ASP A 121 -7.20 -0.13 -35.12
C ASP A 121 -5.81 -0.44 -35.66
N LEU A 122 -4.78 0.25 -35.15
CA LEU A 122 -3.39 0.00 -35.56
C LEU A 122 -2.87 -1.32 -34.98
N SER A 123 -3.20 -1.62 -33.72
CA SER A 123 -2.72 -2.83 -33.03
C SER A 123 -3.26 -4.11 -33.67
N THR A 124 -4.52 -4.11 -34.11
CA THR A 124 -5.15 -5.26 -34.77
C THR A 124 -4.60 -5.54 -36.18
N THR A 125 -3.90 -4.58 -36.81
CA THR A 125 -3.21 -4.84 -38.09
C THR A 125 -2.05 -5.85 -38.01
N THR A 126 -1.66 -6.23 -36.79
CA THR A 126 -0.60 -7.22 -36.55
C THR A 126 -1.10 -8.68 -36.56
N ASP A 127 -2.40 -8.88 -36.71
CA ASP A 127 -2.99 -10.22 -36.83
C ASP A 127 -2.50 -10.92 -38.12
N ARG A 128 -2.34 -12.24 -38.04
CA ARG A 128 -2.04 -13.03 -39.24
C ARG A 128 -3.31 -13.17 -40.08
N PRO A 129 -3.20 -13.18 -41.43
CA PRO A 129 -4.32 -13.43 -42.32
C PRO A 129 -4.92 -14.83 -42.14
#